data_AF-A0AA44Z007-F1
#
_entry.id   AF-A0AA44Z007-F1
#
_cell.length_a   1.000
_cell.length_b   1.000
_cell.length_c   1.000
_cell.angle_alpha   90.00
_cell.angle_beta   90.00
_cell.angle_gamma   90.00
#
_symmetry.space_group_name_H-M   'P 1'
#
loop_
_entity.id
_entity.type
_entity.pdbx_description
1 polymer ?
#
loop_
_entity_poly.entity_id
_entity_poly.type
_entity_poly.pdbx_seq_one_letter_code
_entity_poly.pdbx_strand_id
1 'polypeptide(L)'
;MQKRILPIALVLSVIVLASAGGLIYQRSKKEDQNFKASVHAQASHDSPAKASQANAPLPPEDTPFRLVADNLKARALEGDAGAACRLALEYQKCNLAQQQISHANDVTSTSKHESDEVPEVALPLDKAKFYANLTHCEGAEEVNASEISRMWRRSAENGNLAAMVNYAAGNAFSAASTLDTAEELIIYRKIAPQISRSAINRGSGLALLSLAAAYQPENQVGIRSYLAQAVGTDIQQSLTLYKMAKMTATGGDQEVIHFIDDQIERLDRRASPLQRSQSDQEARERVSTIGKINLPSARDIAWLRIGATPSIDVKDCED
;
A
#
# COMPACT_ATOMS: atom_id res chain seq x y z
N MET A 1 -69.46 -23.49 33.23
CA MET A 1 -68.88 -22.77 34.39
C MET A 1 -67.47 -23.26 34.64
N GLN A 2 -66.45 -22.54 34.19
CA GLN A 2 -65.11 -22.57 34.79
C GLN A 2 -64.32 -21.35 34.27
N LYS A 3 -64.19 -20.35 35.15
CA LYS A 3 -63.20 -19.27 35.02
C LYS A 3 -61.83 -19.85 35.40
N ARG A 4 -60.76 -19.37 34.76
CA ARG A 4 -59.54 -18.78 35.37
C ARG A 4 -58.38 -18.80 34.36
N ILE A 5 -57.90 -17.63 33.92
CA ILE A 5 -56.77 -16.80 34.44
C ILE A 5 -55.61 -16.89 33.44
N LEU A 6 -55.39 -15.80 32.72
CA LEU A 6 -54.19 -15.53 31.92
C LEU A 6 -52.99 -15.29 32.87
N PRO A 7 -51.81 -15.90 32.66
CA PRO A 7 -50.63 -15.51 33.41
C PRO A 7 -50.02 -14.22 32.84
N ILE A 8 -50.06 -13.18 33.68
CA ILE A 8 -49.26 -11.97 33.59
C ILE A 8 -47.80 -12.39 33.79
N ALA A 9 -47.07 -12.64 32.70
CA ALA A 9 -45.64 -12.96 32.75
C ALA A 9 -44.88 -12.37 31.55
N LEU A 10 -45.29 -11.19 31.08
CA LEU A 10 -44.72 -10.55 29.89
C LEU A 10 -44.69 -9.02 30.03
N VAL A 11 -44.29 -8.49 31.19
CA VAL A 11 -44.08 -7.03 31.36
C VAL A 11 -42.81 -6.68 32.16
N LEU A 12 -42.16 -7.62 32.85
CA LEU A 12 -40.96 -7.31 33.66
C LEU A 12 -39.62 -7.48 32.92
N SER A 13 -39.59 -8.04 31.71
CA SER A 13 -38.33 -8.24 30.95
C SER A 13 -37.88 -7.01 30.15
N VAL A 14 -38.74 -6.02 29.95
CA VAL A 14 -38.42 -4.83 29.13
C VAL A 14 -37.78 -3.71 29.97
N ILE A 15 -37.95 -3.71 31.29
CA ILE A 15 -37.47 -2.61 32.14
C ILE A 15 -36.00 -2.79 32.55
N VAL A 16 -35.42 -3.99 32.48
CA VAL A 16 -34.00 -4.24 32.84
C VAL A 16 -33.02 -3.94 31.69
N LEU A 17 -33.48 -3.88 30.43
CA LEU A 17 -32.63 -3.55 29.27
C LEU A 17 -32.46 -2.04 29.04
N ALA A 18 -33.31 -1.20 29.62
CA ALA A 18 -33.20 0.26 29.49
C ALA A 18 -32.15 0.88 30.44
N SER A 19 -31.83 0.22 31.56
CA SER A 19 -30.86 0.73 32.54
C SER A 19 -29.40 0.41 32.19
N ALA A 20 -29.13 -0.63 31.39
CA ALA A 20 -27.78 -0.95 30.94
C ALA A 20 -27.30 -0.04 29.79
N GLY A 21 -28.20 0.35 28.88
CA GLY A 21 -27.87 1.26 27.76
C GLY A 21 -27.53 2.68 28.21
N GLY A 22 -28.21 3.19 29.25
CA GLY A 22 -27.96 4.54 29.79
C GLY A 22 -26.59 4.70 30.45
N LEU A 23 -26.09 3.66 31.13
CA LEU A 23 -24.76 3.68 31.78
C LEU A 23 -23.61 3.59 30.77
N ILE A 24 -23.79 2.90 29.64
CA ILE A 24 -22.77 2.80 28.59
C ILE A 24 -22.66 4.12 27.82
N TYR A 25 -23.79 4.80 27.55
CA TYR A 25 -23.80 6.09 26.87
C TYR A 25 -23.14 7.22 27.70
N GLN A 26 -23.35 7.22 29.02
CA GLN A 26 -22.72 8.23 29.90
C GLN A 26 -21.21 8.01 30.10
N ARG A 27 -20.72 6.77 29.99
CA ARG A 27 -19.28 6.46 30.08
C ARG A 27 -18.50 6.96 28.86
N SER A 28 -19.04 6.75 27.65
CA SER A 28 -18.44 7.25 26.40
C SER A 28 -18.32 8.78 26.38
N LYS A 29 -19.34 9.51 26.86
CA LYS A 29 -19.29 10.98 26.89
C LYS A 29 -18.27 11.54 27.90
N LYS A 30 -17.97 10.79 28.97
CA LYS A 30 -16.97 11.15 29.98
C LYS A 30 -15.54 10.87 29.50
N GLU A 31 -15.36 9.86 28.65
CA GLU A 31 -14.09 9.58 27.95
C GLU A 31 -13.79 10.65 26.89
N ASP A 32 -14.79 11.12 26.14
CA ASP A 32 -14.61 12.23 25.17
C ASP A 32 -14.23 13.56 25.84
N GLN A 33 -14.76 13.84 27.04
CA GLN A 33 -14.38 15.04 27.80
C GLN A 33 -13.00 14.93 28.42
N ASN A 34 -12.60 13.75 28.91
CA ASN A 34 -11.25 13.51 29.41
C ASN A 34 -10.20 13.51 28.27
N PHE A 35 -10.56 13.05 27.08
CA PHE A 35 -9.72 13.15 25.88
C PHE A 35 -9.54 14.60 25.43
N LYS A 36 -10.61 15.41 25.44
CA LYS A 36 -10.49 16.85 25.14
C LYS A 36 -9.74 17.63 26.22
N ALA A 37 -9.85 17.22 27.48
CA ALA A 37 -9.07 17.81 28.58
C ALA A 37 -7.59 17.40 28.53
N SER A 38 -7.24 16.17 28.13
CA SER A 38 -5.84 15.76 27.94
C SER A 38 -5.19 16.42 26.71
N VAL A 39 -5.96 16.66 25.65
CA VAL A 39 -5.50 17.41 24.46
C VAL A 39 -5.24 18.90 24.77
N HIS A 40 -5.92 19.49 25.75
CA HIS A 40 -5.65 20.86 26.19
C HIS A 40 -4.62 20.99 27.33
N ALA A 41 -4.43 19.97 28.16
CA ALA A 41 -3.42 19.98 29.23
C ALA A 41 -1.98 19.73 28.74
N GLN A 42 -1.79 19.20 27.54
CA GLN A 42 -0.46 19.02 26.93
C GLN A 42 0.13 20.28 26.28
N ALA A 43 -0.57 21.43 26.35
CA ALA A 43 -0.09 22.71 25.85
C ALA A 43 0.68 23.55 26.90
N SER A 44 0.99 23.01 28.08
CA SER A 44 1.71 23.76 29.12
C SER A 44 2.59 22.86 30.01
N HIS A 45 3.57 22.22 29.39
CA HIS A 45 4.80 21.86 30.08
C HIS A 45 5.98 22.11 29.11
N ASP A 46 6.49 23.34 29.15
CA ASP A 46 7.78 23.71 28.58
C ASP A 46 8.88 22.96 29.35
N SER A 47 9.29 21.84 28.76
CA SER A 47 10.60 21.22 28.92
C SER A 47 11.19 21.19 27.52
N PRO A 48 12.48 21.51 27.29
CA PRO A 48 12.99 21.80 25.96
C PRO A 48 12.78 20.59 25.04
N ALA A 49 11.81 20.73 24.13
CA ALA A 49 11.42 19.71 23.19
C ALA A 49 12.62 19.41 22.29
N LYS A 50 13.14 18.19 22.39
CA LYS A 50 14.00 17.59 21.37
C LYS A 50 13.23 17.71 20.05
N ALA A 51 13.75 18.51 19.11
CA ALA A 51 13.10 18.73 17.82
C ALA A 51 12.68 17.38 17.21
N SER A 52 11.42 17.28 16.79
CA SER A 52 10.85 16.04 16.23
C SER A 52 11.73 15.53 15.10
N GLN A 53 12.35 14.36 15.29
CA GLN A 53 13.27 13.75 14.32
C GLN A 53 12.53 13.26 13.05
N ALA A 54 11.20 13.20 13.10
CA ALA A 54 10.36 12.74 12.00
C ALA A 54 10.38 13.62 10.73
N ASN A 55 10.94 14.84 10.82
CA ASN A 55 11.07 15.77 9.69
C ASN A 55 12.54 16.09 9.35
N ALA A 56 13.51 15.40 9.96
CA ALA A 56 14.90 15.58 9.59
C ALA A 56 15.12 15.03 8.16
N PRO A 57 16.09 15.56 7.37
CA PRO A 57 16.45 14.92 6.12
C PRO A 57 16.80 13.45 6.32
N LEU A 58 16.49 12.60 5.33
CA LEU A 58 17.00 11.23 5.36
C LEU A 58 18.52 11.26 5.21
N PRO A 59 19.24 10.28 5.80
CA PRO A 59 20.68 10.15 5.52
C PRO A 59 20.94 10.00 4.00
N PRO A 60 22.14 10.30 3.49
CA PRO A 60 22.48 10.03 2.09
C PRO A 60 22.23 8.57 1.68
N GLU A 61 21.81 8.34 0.43
CA GLU A 61 21.49 7.00 -0.09
C GLU A 61 22.71 6.04 -0.06
N ASP A 62 23.90 6.57 -0.31
CA ASP A 62 25.18 5.85 -0.33
C ASP A 62 25.72 5.53 1.07
N THR A 63 25.04 5.98 2.13
CA THR A 63 25.44 5.65 3.50
C THR A 63 25.21 4.15 3.73
N PRO A 64 26.23 3.38 4.15
CA PRO A 64 26.10 1.95 4.40
C PRO A 64 24.92 1.64 5.33
N PHE A 65 24.06 0.69 4.95
CA PHE A 65 22.76 0.51 5.59
C PHE A 65 22.87 0.23 7.09
N ARG A 66 23.87 -0.57 7.50
CA ARG A 66 24.13 -0.87 8.93
C ARG A 66 24.32 0.36 9.82
N LEU A 67 24.77 1.49 9.26
CA LEU A 67 25.02 2.71 10.03
C LEU A 67 23.75 3.53 10.28
N VAL A 68 22.70 3.29 9.49
CA VAL A 68 21.47 4.08 9.50
C VAL A 68 20.23 3.28 9.87
N ALA A 69 20.27 1.94 9.82
CA ALA A 69 19.12 1.06 10.05
C ALA A 69 18.38 1.36 11.37
N ASP A 70 19.10 1.43 12.50
CA ASP A 70 18.49 1.71 13.81
C ASP A 70 17.84 3.09 13.88
N ASN A 71 18.48 4.10 13.28
CA ASN A 71 17.93 5.45 13.23
C ASN A 71 16.66 5.51 12.35
N LEU A 72 16.69 4.88 11.18
CA LEU A 72 15.53 4.79 10.29
C LEU A 72 14.37 4.06 10.97
N LYS A 73 14.65 2.97 11.68
CA LYS A 73 13.64 2.21 12.44
C LYS A 73 13.04 3.03 13.56
N ALA A 74 13.85 3.75 14.34
CA ALA A 74 13.36 4.63 15.39
C ALA A 74 12.45 5.73 14.81
N ARG A 75 12.88 6.42 13.75
CA ARG A 75 12.09 7.45 13.06
C ARG A 75 10.79 6.90 12.49
N ALA A 76 10.83 5.74 11.84
CA ALA A 76 9.64 5.07 11.31
C ALA A 76 8.61 4.74 12.41
N LEU A 77 9.08 4.33 13.59
CA LEU A 77 8.21 4.09 14.76
C LEU A 77 7.63 5.39 15.34
N GLU A 78 8.33 6.52 15.18
CA GLU A 78 7.85 7.86 15.55
C GLU A 78 6.90 8.49 14.52
N GLY A 79 6.65 7.81 13.39
CA GLY A 79 5.70 8.25 12.37
C GLY A 79 6.33 8.88 11.14
N ASP A 80 7.65 8.86 11.01
CA ASP A 80 8.35 9.36 9.83
C ASP A 80 8.08 8.47 8.60
N ALA A 81 7.29 8.98 7.66
CA ALA A 81 6.88 8.25 6.47
C ALA A 81 8.07 7.93 5.54
N GLY A 82 9.01 8.88 5.38
CA GLY A 82 10.16 8.71 4.52
C GLY A 82 11.17 7.71 5.09
N ALA A 83 11.40 7.75 6.41
CA ALA A 83 12.27 6.77 7.06
C ALA A 83 11.70 5.35 6.96
N ALA A 84 10.38 5.19 7.11
CA ALA A 84 9.70 3.91 6.92
C ALA A 84 9.78 3.41 5.46
N CYS A 85 9.64 4.30 4.48
CA CYS A 85 9.79 3.98 3.05
C CYS A 85 11.19 3.47 2.76
N ARG A 86 12.21 4.24 3.16
CA ARG A 86 13.60 3.86 2.94
C ARG A 86 13.94 2.55 3.64
N LEU A 87 13.53 2.39 4.90
CA LEU A 87 13.80 1.18 5.65
C LEU A 87 13.22 -0.06 4.97
N ALA A 88 12.00 0.03 4.42
CA ALA A 88 11.39 -1.06 3.67
C ALA A 88 12.18 -1.42 2.41
N LEU A 89 12.63 -0.42 1.65
CA LEU A 89 13.46 -0.61 0.45
C LEU A 89 14.80 -1.28 0.78
N GLU A 90 15.47 -0.82 1.84
CA GLU A 90 16.77 -1.36 2.23
C GLU A 90 16.66 -2.80 2.74
N TYR A 91 15.63 -3.11 3.54
CA TYR A 91 15.36 -4.49 3.93
C TYR A 91 15.09 -5.40 2.74
N GLN A 92 14.29 -4.97 1.76
CA GLN A 92 14.08 -5.75 0.53
C GLN A 92 15.37 -5.98 -0.24
N LYS A 93 16.15 -4.91 -0.44
CA LYS A 93 17.43 -4.94 -1.16
C LYS A 93 18.41 -5.90 -0.49
N CYS A 94 18.57 -5.80 0.83
CA CYS A 94 19.54 -6.58 1.57
C CYS A 94 19.14 -8.04 1.75
N ASN A 95 17.86 -8.33 1.99
CA ASN A 95 17.38 -9.71 2.00
C ASN A 95 17.58 -10.39 0.63
N LEU A 96 17.26 -9.70 -0.47
CA LEU A 96 17.45 -10.25 -1.81
C LEU A 96 18.94 -10.55 -2.08
N ALA A 97 19.82 -9.63 -1.69
CA ALA A 97 21.26 -9.80 -1.86
C ALA A 97 21.81 -11.00 -1.04
N GLN A 98 21.33 -11.17 0.20
CA GLN A 98 21.69 -12.31 1.05
C GLN A 98 21.16 -13.64 0.50
N GLN A 99 19.91 -13.68 0.03
CA GLN A 99 19.35 -14.87 -0.62
C GLN A 99 20.16 -15.30 -1.84
N GLN A 100 20.60 -14.35 -2.66
CA GLN A 100 21.44 -14.61 -3.83
C GLN A 100 22.81 -15.21 -3.43
N ILE A 101 23.40 -14.77 -2.33
CA ILE A 101 24.64 -15.38 -1.80
C ILE A 101 24.39 -16.82 -1.33
N SER A 102 23.34 -17.05 -0.53
CA SER A 102 23.04 -18.39 -0.01
C SER A 102 22.81 -19.38 -1.15
N HIS A 103 22.04 -18.99 -2.17
CA HIS A 103 21.84 -19.83 -3.36
C HIS A 103 23.14 -20.12 -4.12
N ALA A 104 24.04 -19.14 -4.26
CA ALA A 104 25.33 -19.36 -4.92
C ALA A 104 26.23 -20.34 -4.13
N ASN A 105 26.21 -20.25 -2.80
CA ASN A 105 26.96 -21.15 -1.91
C ASN A 105 26.41 -22.58 -1.96
N ASP A 106 25.08 -22.75 -1.96
CA ASP A 106 24.42 -24.05 -2.04
C ASP A 106 24.78 -24.77 -3.34
N VAL A 107 24.66 -24.10 -4.49
CA VAL A 107 25.00 -24.67 -5.81
C VAL A 107 26.47 -25.11 -5.85
N THR A 108 27.39 -24.29 -5.32
CA THR A 108 28.83 -24.57 -5.25
C THR A 108 29.15 -25.74 -4.30
N SER A 109 28.34 -25.95 -3.27
CA SER A 109 28.51 -27.05 -2.32
C SER A 109 27.99 -28.39 -2.88
N THR A 110 26.90 -28.37 -3.65
CA THR A 110 26.29 -29.56 -4.28
C THR A 110 27.03 -30.03 -5.54
N SER A 111 27.76 -29.15 -6.23
CA SER A 111 28.54 -29.50 -7.44
C SER A 111 29.88 -30.18 -7.15
N LYS A 112 30.21 -30.44 -5.88
CA LYS A 112 31.41 -31.21 -5.49
C LYS A 112 31.27 -32.73 -5.70
N HIS A 113 30.09 -33.22 -6.07
CA HIS A 113 29.89 -34.59 -6.51
C HIS A 113 29.49 -34.64 -8.00
N GLU A 114 30.50 -34.92 -8.82
CA GLU A 114 30.40 -35.66 -10.09
C GLU A 114 29.57 -35.04 -11.24
N SER A 115 30.10 -33.99 -11.89
CA SER A 115 29.98 -33.78 -13.35
C SER A 115 30.80 -32.58 -13.84
N ASP A 116 31.51 -32.73 -14.96
CA ASP A 116 32.35 -31.75 -15.67
C ASP A 116 31.60 -30.56 -16.31
N GLU A 117 30.41 -30.21 -15.81
CA GLU A 117 29.68 -29.00 -16.21
C GLU A 117 29.31 -28.23 -14.96
N VAL A 118 30.08 -27.18 -14.67
CA VAL A 118 29.73 -26.18 -13.67
C VAL A 118 28.44 -25.53 -14.15
N PRO A 119 27.31 -25.63 -13.42
CA PRO A 119 26.16 -24.79 -13.72
C PRO A 119 26.64 -23.35 -13.53
N GLU A 120 26.66 -22.58 -14.61
CA GLU A 120 26.93 -21.15 -14.54
C GLU A 120 25.92 -20.58 -13.54
N VAL A 121 26.36 -20.31 -12.31
CA VAL A 121 25.57 -19.55 -11.34
C VAL A 121 25.25 -18.27 -12.09
N ALA A 122 23.99 -18.11 -12.46
CA ALA A 122 23.51 -16.93 -13.15
C ALA A 122 23.64 -15.77 -12.16
N LEU A 123 24.86 -15.22 -12.07
CA LEU A 123 25.14 -13.96 -11.43
C LEU A 123 24.12 -12.96 -12.00
N PRO A 124 23.58 -12.05 -11.18
CA PRO A 124 22.67 -11.04 -11.68
C PRO A 124 23.23 -10.41 -12.94
N LEU A 125 22.37 -10.18 -13.95
CA LEU A 125 22.75 -9.64 -15.26
C LEU A 125 23.64 -8.39 -15.15
N ASP A 126 23.55 -7.68 -14.02
CA ASP A 126 24.46 -6.62 -13.61
C ASP A 126 25.30 -7.01 -12.38
N LYS A 127 26.49 -7.56 -12.63
CA LYS A 127 27.46 -7.94 -11.58
C LYS A 127 27.90 -6.74 -10.74
N ALA A 128 28.06 -5.56 -11.36
CA ALA A 128 28.54 -4.37 -10.64
C ALA A 128 27.50 -3.93 -9.61
N LYS A 129 26.22 -3.88 -10.00
CA LYS A 129 25.12 -3.58 -9.08
C LYS A 129 24.98 -4.62 -7.97
N PHE A 130 25.19 -5.90 -8.28
CA PHE A 130 25.20 -6.94 -7.26
C PHE A 130 26.28 -6.71 -6.19
N TYR A 131 27.54 -6.50 -6.59
CA TYR A 131 28.63 -6.25 -5.63
C TYR A 131 28.47 -4.93 -4.87
N ALA A 132 27.90 -3.90 -5.50
CA ALA A 132 27.55 -2.66 -4.82
C ALA A 132 26.49 -2.90 -3.73
N ASN A 133 25.44 -3.67 -4.02
CA ASN A 133 24.43 -4.04 -3.03
C ASN A 133 25.01 -4.88 -1.89
N LEU A 134 25.92 -5.81 -2.18
CA LEU A 134 26.60 -6.59 -1.14
C LEU A 134 27.38 -5.70 -0.17
N THR A 135 28.18 -4.78 -0.70
CA THR A 135 28.93 -3.81 0.11
C THR A 135 27.98 -2.94 0.94
N HIS A 136 26.88 -2.47 0.34
CA HIS A 136 25.89 -1.63 1.01
C HIS A 136 25.19 -2.34 2.18
N CYS A 137 24.93 -3.64 2.00
CA CYS A 137 24.19 -4.49 2.93
C CYS A 137 25.07 -5.26 3.93
N GLU A 138 26.39 -5.02 3.92
CA GLU A 138 27.31 -5.69 4.84
C GLU A 138 26.92 -5.42 6.30
N GLY A 139 26.72 -6.48 7.08
CA GLY A 139 26.33 -6.39 8.49
C GLY A 139 24.89 -5.92 8.74
N ALA A 140 24.05 -5.84 7.71
CA ALA A 140 22.63 -5.56 7.88
C ALA A 140 21.89 -6.74 8.52
N GLU A 141 20.94 -6.44 9.40
CA GLU A 141 20.01 -7.43 9.96
C GLU A 141 19.10 -7.98 8.86
N GLU A 142 19.01 -9.31 8.75
CA GLU A 142 17.99 -9.97 7.94
C GLU A 142 16.65 -9.92 8.68
N VAL A 143 15.62 -9.35 8.04
CA VAL A 143 14.28 -9.29 8.61
C VAL A 143 13.32 -10.20 7.85
N ASN A 144 12.25 -10.67 8.49
CA ASN A 144 11.26 -11.46 7.77
C ASN A 144 10.39 -10.59 6.83
N ALA A 145 9.70 -11.25 5.90
CA ALA A 145 8.86 -10.57 4.92
C ALA A 145 7.69 -9.78 5.56
N SER A 146 7.17 -10.21 6.71
CA SER A 146 6.10 -9.50 7.42
C SER A 146 6.57 -8.12 7.90
N GLU A 147 7.80 -8.01 8.41
CA GLU A 147 8.35 -6.73 8.86
C GLU A 147 8.57 -5.76 7.69
N ILE A 148 9.04 -6.27 6.55
CA ILE A 148 9.13 -5.49 5.31
C ILE A 148 7.75 -4.94 4.91
N SER A 149 6.73 -5.80 4.85
CA SER A 149 5.37 -5.37 4.50
C SER A 149 4.81 -4.36 5.50
N ARG A 150 5.16 -4.49 6.79
CA ARG A 150 4.77 -3.56 7.85
C ARG A 150 5.41 -2.19 7.67
N MET A 151 6.69 -2.11 7.29
CA MET A 151 7.36 -0.84 7.03
C MET A 151 6.77 -0.12 5.83
N TRP A 152 6.50 -0.85 4.73
CA TRP A 152 5.78 -0.29 3.58
C TRP A 152 4.41 0.27 3.98
N ARG A 153 3.63 -0.50 4.76
CA ARG A 153 2.33 -0.08 5.25
C ARG A 153 2.43 1.19 6.10
N ARG A 154 3.33 1.23 7.08
CA ARG A 154 3.52 2.40 7.96
C ARG A 154 3.84 3.65 7.14
N SER A 155 4.75 3.54 6.17
CA SER A 155 5.09 4.65 5.30
C SER A 155 3.88 5.15 4.49
N ALA A 156 3.10 4.21 3.92
CA ALA A 156 1.90 4.54 3.16
C ALA A 156 0.80 5.17 4.03
N GLU A 157 0.57 4.65 5.24
CA GLU A 157 -0.41 5.18 6.21
C GLU A 157 -0.02 6.58 6.72
N ASN A 158 1.29 6.86 6.85
CA ASN A 158 1.82 8.18 7.21
C ASN A 158 1.96 9.13 6.00
N GLY A 159 1.54 8.70 4.80
CA GLY A 159 1.40 9.59 3.67
C GLY A 159 2.68 9.87 2.89
N ASN A 160 3.63 8.94 2.78
CA ASN A 160 4.65 9.04 1.73
C ASN A 160 4.06 8.56 0.39
N LEU A 161 4.13 9.38 -0.67
CA LEU A 161 3.39 9.11 -1.92
C LEU A 161 3.90 7.85 -2.63
N ALA A 162 5.22 7.69 -2.70
CA ALA A 162 5.87 6.54 -3.32
C ALA A 162 5.48 5.23 -2.62
N ALA A 163 5.48 5.23 -1.28
CA ALA A 163 5.02 4.09 -0.49
C ALA A 163 3.52 3.82 -0.64
N MET A 164 2.68 4.85 -0.72
CA MET A 164 1.25 4.65 -0.97
C MET A 164 1.00 3.91 -2.29
N VAL A 165 1.70 4.31 -3.37
CA VAL A 165 1.59 3.67 -4.69
C VAL A 165 2.08 2.22 -4.63
N ASN A 166 3.29 1.99 -4.10
CA ASN A 166 3.90 0.66 -4.05
C ASN A 166 3.14 -0.30 -3.13
N TYR A 167 2.78 0.15 -1.93
CA TYR A 167 2.01 -0.65 -1.00
C TYR A 167 0.67 -1.01 -1.63
N ALA A 168 -0.09 -0.04 -2.16
CA ALA A 168 -1.39 -0.31 -2.77
C ALA A 168 -1.32 -1.26 -3.97
N ALA A 169 -0.28 -1.18 -4.80
CA ALA A 169 -0.04 -2.12 -5.90
C ALA A 169 0.25 -3.55 -5.44
N GLY A 170 0.70 -3.72 -4.19
CA GLY A 170 1.06 -5.00 -3.61
C GLY A 170 2.56 -5.35 -3.72
N ASN A 171 3.42 -4.38 -4.09
CA ASN A 171 4.87 -4.59 -4.18
C ASN A 171 5.54 -4.94 -2.83
N ALA A 172 4.81 -4.74 -1.72
CA ALA A 172 5.22 -5.17 -0.39
C ALA A 172 5.11 -6.69 -0.16
N PHE A 173 4.56 -7.43 -1.13
CA PHE A 173 4.29 -8.87 -1.03
C PHE A 173 4.88 -9.62 -2.21
N SER A 174 5.28 -10.87 -1.98
CA SER A 174 5.79 -11.75 -3.03
C SER A 174 5.12 -13.12 -2.94
N ALA A 175 5.03 -13.83 -4.07
CA ALA A 175 4.51 -15.19 -4.07
C ALA A 175 5.33 -16.11 -3.14
N ALA A 176 6.65 -15.93 -3.11
CA ALA A 176 7.58 -16.73 -2.32
C ALA A 176 7.36 -16.61 -0.80
N SER A 177 6.87 -15.46 -0.33
CA SER A 177 6.66 -15.15 1.09
C SER A 177 5.19 -15.03 1.48
N THR A 178 4.27 -15.58 0.68
CA THR A 178 2.82 -15.44 0.88
C THR A 178 2.37 -15.95 2.25
N LEU A 179 2.86 -17.11 2.67
CA LEU A 179 2.48 -17.70 3.95
C LEU A 179 3.08 -16.91 5.13
N ASP A 180 4.29 -16.38 4.99
CA ASP A 180 4.94 -15.55 6.01
C ASP A 180 4.25 -14.18 6.18
N THR A 181 3.51 -13.73 5.16
CA THR A 181 2.82 -12.43 5.12
C THR A 181 1.30 -12.55 5.21
N ALA A 182 0.77 -13.73 5.54
CA ALA A 182 -0.67 -14.00 5.52
C ALA A 182 -1.49 -13.01 6.39
N GLU A 183 -1.00 -12.66 7.58
CA GLU A 183 -1.67 -11.69 8.46
C GLU A 183 -1.67 -10.27 7.88
N GLU A 184 -0.55 -9.86 7.28
CA GLU A 184 -0.43 -8.54 6.64
C GLU A 184 -1.31 -8.46 5.37
N LEU A 185 -1.51 -9.57 4.66
CA LEU A 185 -2.44 -9.63 3.51
C LEU A 185 -3.91 -9.43 3.92
N ILE A 186 -4.31 -9.86 5.13
CA ILE A 186 -5.64 -9.59 5.67
C ILE A 186 -5.84 -8.09 5.90
N ILE A 187 -4.82 -7.41 6.42
CA ILE A 187 -4.83 -5.95 6.64
C ILE A 187 -4.84 -5.24 5.28
N TYR A 188 -3.94 -5.62 4.37
CA TYR A 188 -3.80 -5.08 3.03
C TYR A 188 -5.15 -5.05 2.29
N ARG A 189 -5.89 -6.17 2.29
CA ARG A 189 -7.19 -6.27 1.62
C ARG A 189 -8.18 -5.18 2.08
N LYS A 190 -8.11 -4.74 3.33
CA LYS A 190 -9.00 -3.72 3.90
C LYS A 190 -8.58 -2.30 3.53
N ILE A 191 -7.28 -2.02 3.51
CA ILE A 191 -6.76 -0.64 3.46
C ILE A 191 -6.20 -0.23 2.10
N ALA A 192 -5.69 -1.18 1.29
CA ALA A 192 -5.03 -0.87 0.02
C ALA A 192 -5.91 -0.07 -0.97
N PRO A 193 -7.22 -0.38 -1.12
CA PRO A 193 -8.08 0.43 -1.99
C PRO A 193 -8.23 1.88 -1.51
N GLN A 194 -8.20 2.11 -0.20
CA GLN A 194 -8.27 3.46 0.38
C GLN A 194 -6.94 4.19 0.24
N ILE A 195 -5.81 3.52 0.47
CA ILE A 195 -4.46 4.08 0.24
C ILE A 195 -4.30 4.48 -1.22
N SER A 196 -4.74 3.64 -2.16
CA SER A 196 -4.73 3.96 -3.59
C SER A 196 -5.54 5.22 -3.91
N ARG A 197 -6.76 5.35 -3.38
CA ARG A 197 -7.57 6.57 -3.51
C ARG A 197 -6.90 7.80 -2.91
N SER A 198 -6.27 7.68 -1.75
CA SER A 198 -5.52 8.77 -1.13
C SER A 198 -4.32 9.19 -1.98
N ALA A 199 -3.63 8.26 -2.65
CA ALA A 199 -2.55 8.58 -3.59
C ALA A 199 -3.07 9.31 -4.84
N ILE A 200 -4.24 8.93 -5.35
CA ILE A 200 -4.92 9.62 -6.46
C ILE A 200 -5.24 11.06 -6.07
N ASN A 201 -5.76 11.29 -4.86
CA ASN A 201 -6.07 12.63 -4.35
C ASN A 201 -4.83 13.52 -4.21
N ARG A 202 -3.64 12.91 -4.12
CA ARG A 202 -2.34 13.60 -4.14
C ARG A 202 -1.75 13.74 -5.55
N GLY A 203 -2.51 13.43 -6.59
CA GLY A 203 -2.12 13.61 -7.98
C GLY A 203 -1.39 12.42 -8.62
N SER A 204 -1.37 11.24 -7.99
CA SER A 204 -0.72 10.06 -8.58
C SER A 204 -1.56 9.44 -9.70
N GLY A 205 -1.14 9.66 -10.95
CA GLY A 205 -1.74 9.01 -12.11
C GLY A 205 -1.43 7.52 -12.17
N LEU A 206 -0.29 7.07 -11.63
CA LEU A 206 0.02 5.64 -11.55
C LEU A 206 -0.99 4.93 -10.65
N ALA A 207 -1.28 5.47 -9.45
CA ALA A 207 -2.32 4.92 -8.58
C ALA A 207 -3.71 4.95 -9.24
N LEU A 208 -4.02 6.01 -10.00
CA LEU A 208 -5.27 6.14 -10.74
C LEU A 208 -5.45 4.99 -11.74
N LEU A 209 -4.45 4.76 -12.59
CA LEU A 209 -4.51 3.70 -13.60
C LEU A 209 -4.42 2.30 -12.98
N SER A 210 -3.63 2.10 -11.92
CA SER A 210 -3.58 0.82 -11.19
C SER A 210 -4.92 0.45 -10.58
N LEU A 211 -5.62 1.40 -9.95
CA LEU A 211 -6.94 1.16 -9.36
C LEU A 211 -8.00 0.95 -10.45
N ALA A 212 -7.95 1.72 -11.53
CA ALA A 212 -8.83 1.55 -12.69
C ALA A 212 -8.71 0.12 -13.26
N ALA A 213 -7.47 -0.35 -13.43
CA ALA A 213 -7.18 -1.70 -13.89
C ALA A 213 -7.65 -2.77 -12.89
N ALA A 214 -7.45 -2.57 -11.59
CA ALA A 214 -7.84 -3.52 -10.56
C ALA A 214 -9.35 -3.85 -10.56
N TYR A 215 -10.18 -2.88 -10.93
CA TYR A 215 -11.64 -3.06 -11.05
C TYR A 215 -12.08 -3.79 -12.34
N GLN A 216 -11.21 -3.96 -13.34
CA GLN A 216 -11.59 -4.55 -14.63
C GLN A 216 -11.92 -6.04 -14.49
N PRO A 217 -12.99 -6.54 -15.14
CA PRO A 217 -13.33 -7.96 -15.10
C PRO A 217 -12.26 -8.87 -15.71
N GLU A 218 -11.53 -8.42 -16.73
CA GLU A 218 -10.46 -9.17 -17.41
C GLU A 218 -9.31 -9.48 -16.46
N ASN A 219 -9.02 -8.56 -15.54
CA ASN A 219 -7.98 -8.71 -14.52
C ASN A 219 -8.44 -9.60 -13.35
N GLN A 220 -9.59 -10.27 -13.49
CA GLN A 220 -10.15 -11.21 -12.53
C GLN A 220 -10.07 -12.65 -13.04
N VAL A 221 -9.34 -12.90 -14.13
CA VAL A 221 -9.07 -14.25 -14.65
C VAL A 221 -7.55 -14.43 -14.75
N GLY A 222 -7.02 -15.59 -14.33
CA GLY A 222 -5.58 -15.85 -14.32
C GLY A 222 -4.85 -15.24 -13.11
N ILE A 223 -3.61 -14.78 -13.32
CA ILE A 223 -2.77 -14.14 -12.29
C ILE A 223 -3.32 -12.73 -12.05
N ARG A 224 -3.87 -12.50 -10.84
CA ARG A 224 -4.46 -11.22 -10.45
C ARG A 224 -3.46 -10.43 -9.60
N SER A 225 -3.37 -9.12 -9.83
CA SER A 225 -2.68 -8.24 -8.89
C SER A 225 -3.32 -8.33 -7.50
N TYR A 226 -2.54 -8.09 -6.45
CA TYR A 226 -3.09 -8.04 -5.09
C TYR A 226 -4.21 -7.00 -4.98
N LEU A 227 -4.08 -5.86 -5.66
CA LEU A 227 -5.11 -4.82 -5.64
C LEU A 227 -6.42 -5.30 -6.28
N ALA A 228 -6.35 -6.02 -7.41
CA ALA A 228 -7.53 -6.60 -8.06
C ALA A 228 -8.25 -7.62 -7.16
N GLN A 229 -7.49 -8.39 -6.37
CA GLN A 229 -8.04 -9.31 -5.36
C GLN A 229 -8.71 -8.56 -4.19
N ALA A 230 -8.24 -7.35 -3.87
CA ALA A 230 -8.78 -6.55 -2.79
C ALA A 230 -10.09 -5.84 -3.14
N VAL A 231 -10.25 -5.37 -4.39
CA VAL A 231 -11.40 -4.54 -4.80
C VAL A 231 -12.53 -5.31 -5.50
N GLY A 232 -12.24 -6.44 -6.15
CA GLY A 232 -13.19 -7.15 -6.98
C GLY A 232 -13.57 -6.39 -8.27
N THR A 233 -14.51 -6.93 -9.04
CA THR A 233 -14.94 -6.32 -10.31
C THR A 233 -15.91 -5.18 -10.09
N ASP A 234 -15.67 -4.03 -10.73
CA ASP A 234 -16.62 -2.92 -10.82
C ASP A 234 -16.41 -2.12 -12.12
N ILE A 235 -17.24 -2.39 -13.14
CA ILE A 235 -17.12 -1.74 -14.45
C ILE A 235 -17.33 -0.23 -14.35
N GLN A 236 -18.24 0.24 -13.49
CA GLN A 236 -18.50 1.67 -13.35
C GLN A 236 -17.31 2.39 -12.73
N GLN A 237 -16.75 1.85 -11.64
CA GLN A 237 -15.57 2.47 -11.00
C GLN A 237 -14.35 2.41 -11.92
N SER A 238 -14.13 1.31 -12.64
CA SER A 238 -13.06 1.21 -13.64
C SER A 238 -13.19 2.28 -14.72
N LEU A 239 -14.39 2.38 -15.33
CA LEU A 239 -14.68 3.37 -16.38
C LEU A 239 -14.53 4.80 -15.87
N THR A 240 -14.95 5.07 -14.64
CA THR A 240 -14.85 6.38 -13.99
C THR A 240 -13.40 6.80 -13.88
N LEU A 241 -12.53 5.93 -13.36
CA LEU A 241 -11.13 6.24 -13.15
C LEU A 241 -10.37 6.44 -14.48
N TYR A 242 -10.65 5.65 -15.51
CA TYR A 242 -10.06 5.89 -16.84
C TYR A 242 -10.57 7.19 -17.48
N LYS A 243 -11.86 7.53 -17.33
CA LYS A 243 -12.40 8.81 -17.80
C LYS A 243 -11.79 10.00 -17.06
N MET A 244 -11.58 9.87 -15.74
CA MET A 244 -10.82 10.86 -14.97
C MET A 244 -9.42 11.04 -15.56
N ALA A 245 -8.69 9.94 -15.81
CA ALA A 245 -7.35 9.99 -16.37
C ALA A 245 -7.33 10.73 -17.72
N LYS A 246 -8.26 10.42 -18.62
CA LYS A 246 -8.43 11.11 -19.91
C LYS A 246 -8.67 12.61 -19.76
N MET A 247 -9.56 13.01 -18.85
CA MET A 247 -9.87 14.42 -18.60
C MET A 247 -8.66 15.19 -18.04
N THR A 248 -7.80 14.53 -17.27
CA THR A 248 -6.59 15.14 -16.68
C THR A 248 -5.33 15.07 -17.55
N ALA A 249 -5.39 14.43 -18.72
CA ALA A 249 -4.25 14.11 -19.58
C ALA A 249 -3.69 15.31 -20.39
N THR A 250 -3.58 16.51 -19.78
CA THR A 250 -3.07 17.69 -20.50
C THR A 250 -1.58 17.55 -20.84
N GLY A 251 -1.24 17.42 -22.12
CA GLY A 251 0.14 17.29 -22.60
C GLY A 251 0.82 15.97 -22.23
N GLY A 252 0.03 14.91 -21.98
CA GLY A 252 0.54 13.58 -21.65
C GLY A 252 1.19 12.86 -22.84
N ASP A 253 1.94 11.81 -22.53
CA ASP A 253 2.51 10.89 -23.51
C ASP A 253 1.40 10.27 -24.38
N GLN A 254 1.59 10.29 -25.70
CA GLN A 254 0.58 9.83 -26.67
C GLN A 254 0.27 8.33 -26.51
N GLU A 255 1.24 7.51 -26.13
CA GLU A 255 1.03 6.09 -25.88
C GLU A 255 0.13 5.87 -24.66
N VAL A 256 0.30 6.70 -23.62
CA VAL A 256 -0.52 6.67 -22.41
C VAL A 256 -1.96 7.06 -22.74
N ILE A 257 -2.15 8.10 -23.57
CA ILE A 257 -3.48 8.53 -24.01
C ILE A 257 -4.17 7.43 -24.81
N HIS A 258 -3.48 6.81 -25.77
CA HIS A 258 -4.03 5.70 -26.55
C HIS A 258 -4.40 4.50 -25.65
N PHE A 259 -3.54 4.15 -24.69
CA PHE A 259 -3.86 3.11 -23.73
C PHE A 259 -5.16 3.41 -22.96
N ILE A 260 -5.33 4.65 -22.46
CA ILE A 260 -6.54 5.06 -21.73
C ILE A 260 -7.78 4.97 -22.64
N ASP A 261 -7.68 5.47 -23.87
CA ASP A 261 -8.79 5.43 -24.84
C ASP A 261 -9.22 3.99 -25.15
N ASP A 262 -8.27 3.08 -25.36
CA ASP A 262 -8.53 1.66 -25.57
C ASP A 262 -9.27 1.02 -24.39
N GLN A 263 -8.89 1.36 -23.15
CA GLN A 263 -9.55 0.82 -21.96
C GLN A 263 -10.98 1.36 -21.82
N ILE A 264 -11.19 2.65 -22.08
CA ILE A 264 -12.53 3.27 -22.08
C ILE A 264 -13.41 2.59 -23.12
N GLU A 265 -12.94 2.42 -24.35
CA GLU A 265 -13.71 1.81 -25.43
C GLU A 265 -14.15 0.37 -25.08
N ARG A 266 -13.23 -0.43 -24.52
CA ARG A 266 -13.52 -1.81 -24.08
C ARG A 266 -14.57 -1.84 -22.97
N LEU A 267 -14.44 -0.98 -21.97
CA LEU A 267 -15.37 -0.91 -20.83
C LEU A 267 -16.74 -0.36 -21.26
N ASP A 268 -16.78 0.63 -22.14
CA ASP A 268 -18.03 1.21 -22.65
C ASP A 268 -18.89 0.18 -23.40
N ARG A 269 -18.27 -0.73 -24.16
CA ARG A 269 -18.97 -1.84 -24.82
C ARG A 269 -19.67 -2.79 -23.84
N ARG A 270 -19.15 -2.91 -22.61
CA ARG A 270 -19.64 -3.84 -21.60
C ARG A 270 -20.56 -3.18 -20.57
N ALA A 271 -20.41 -1.88 -20.37
CA ALA A 271 -21.20 -1.12 -19.43
C ALA A 271 -22.68 -1.01 -19.87
N SER A 272 -23.59 -0.99 -18.90
CA SER A 272 -24.98 -0.59 -19.13
C SER A 272 -25.08 0.93 -19.40
N PRO A 273 -26.18 1.42 -20.01
CA PRO A 273 -26.40 2.86 -20.17
C PRO A 273 -26.32 3.64 -18.85
N LEU A 274 -26.85 3.06 -17.77
CA LEU A 274 -26.80 3.67 -16.43
C LEU A 274 -25.36 3.80 -15.93
N GLN A 275 -24.56 2.72 -16.01
CA GLN A 275 -23.16 2.75 -15.59
C GLN A 275 -22.33 3.76 -16.40
N ARG A 276 -22.58 3.90 -17.70
CA ARG A 276 -21.91 4.92 -18.53
C ARG A 276 -22.24 6.33 -18.06
N SER A 277 -23.53 6.63 -17.87
CA SER A 277 -24.00 7.95 -17.44
C SER A 277 -23.51 8.31 -16.04
N GLN A 278 -23.55 7.38 -15.09
CA GLN A 278 -23.03 7.59 -13.74
C GLN A 278 -21.52 7.80 -13.74
N SER A 279 -20.79 7.00 -14.52
CA SER A 279 -19.35 7.14 -14.66
C SER A 279 -18.93 8.49 -15.24
N ASP A 280 -19.66 9.01 -16.24
CA ASP A 280 -19.42 10.33 -16.80
C ASP A 280 -19.63 11.45 -15.77
N GLN A 281 -20.70 11.36 -14.99
CA GLN A 281 -21.01 12.35 -13.94
C GLN A 281 -19.95 12.31 -12.85
N GLU A 282 -19.65 11.12 -12.33
CA GLU A 282 -18.71 10.91 -11.23
C GLU A 282 -17.28 11.29 -11.62
N ALA A 283 -16.85 11.00 -12.85
CA ALA A 283 -15.53 11.40 -13.34
C ALA A 283 -15.38 12.94 -13.38
N ARG A 284 -16.39 13.65 -13.88
CA ARG A 284 -16.38 15.13 -13.92
C ARG A 284 -16.37 15.73 -12.52
N GLU A 285 -17.16 15.19 -11.61
CA GLU A 285 -17.19 15.63 -10.21
C GLU A 285 -15.84 15.40 -9.52
N ARG A 286 -15.23 14.21 -9.68
CA ARG A 286 -13.94 13.93 -9.06
C ARG A 286 -12.82 14.78 -9.64
N VAL A 287 -12.78 14.98 -10.96
CA VAL A 287 -11.77 15.86 -11.60
C VAL A 287 -11.95 17.33 -11.23
N SER A 288 -13.17 17.80 -10.91
CA SER A 288 -13.34 19.18 -10.45
C SER A 288 -12.83 19.38 -9.01
N THR A 289 -12.79 18.32 -8.21
CA THR A 289 -12.26 18.34 -6.83
C THR A 289 -10.75 18.07 -6.75
N ILE A 290 -10.23 17.24 -7.64
CA ILE A 290 -8.82 16.84 -7.66
C ILE A 290 -8.08 17.78 -8.60
N GLY A 291 -6.93 18.29 -8.16
CA GLY A 291 -6.08 19.14 -8.99
C GLY A 291 -5.42 18.39 -10.15
N LYS A 292 -4.26 18.87 -10.60
CA LYS A 292 -3.51 18.22 -11.68
C LYS A 292 -3.09 16.81 -11.26
N ILE A 293 -3.37 15.82 -12.13
CA ILE A 293 -2.88 14.45 -11.99
C ILE A 293 -1.69 14.26 -12.92
N ASN A 294 -0.59 13.73 -12.39
CA ASN A 294 0.59 13.39 -13.17
C ASN A 294 0.42 11.96 -13.70
N LEU A 295 0.03 11.84 -14.97
CA LEU A 295 -0.04 10.54 -15.64
C LEU A 295 1.35 9.91 -15.74
N PRO A 296 1.45 8.58 -15.62
CA PRO A 296 2.71 7.89 -15.69
C PRO A 296 3.24 7.84 -17.13
N SER A 297 4.50 7.45 -17.33
CA SER A 297 5.10 7.31 -18.65
C SER A 297 4.63 6.03 -19.38
N ALA A 298 4.88 5.93 -20.69
CA ALA A 298 4.66 4.68 -21.43
C ALA A 298 5.38 3.47 -20.79
N ARG A 299 6.61 3.68 -20.29
CA ARG A 299 7.38 2.63 -19.59
C ARG A 299 6.67 2.12 -18.35
N ASP A 300 6.00 3.00 -17.62
CA ASP A 300 5.30 2.65 -16.38
C ASP A 300 4.02 1.85 -16.67
N ILE A 301 3.34 2.12 -17.79
CA ILE A 301 2.16 1.34 -18.23
C ILE A 301 2.49 -0.14 -18.44
N ALA A 302 3.71 -0.47 -18.86
CA ALA A 302 4.12 -1.86 -19.03
C ALA A 302 3.98 -2.67 -17.72
N TRP A 303 4.21 -2.03 -16.57
CA TRP A 303 4.05 -2.66 -15.25
C TRP A 303 2.58 -2.90 -14.88
N LEU A 304 1.67 -2.00 -15.29
CA LEU A 304 0.24 -2.17 -15.07
C LEU A 304 -0.31 -3.45 -15.72
N ARG A 305 0.22 -3.82 -16.89
CA ARG A 305 -0.18 -5.04 -17.61
C ARG A 305 0.12 -6.32 -16.84
N ILE A 306 1.13 -6.31 -15.98
CA ILE A 306 1.49 -7.44 -15.12
C ILE A 306 1.00 -7.26 -13.67
N GLY A 307 0.19 -6.23 -13.42
CA GLY A 307 -0.40 -5.99 -12.11
C GLY A 307 0.59 -5.51 -11.05
N ALA A 308 1.67 -4.85 -11.46
CA ALA A 308 2.71 -4.32 -10.58
C ALA A 308 2.93 -2.82 -10.81
N THR A 309 3.79 -2.20 -10.00
CA THR A 309 4.31 -0.85 -10.24
C THR A 309 5.83 -0.88 -10.40
N PRO A 310 6.44 0.11 -11.09
CA PRO A 310 7.89 0.23 -11.19
C PRO A 310 8.55 0.21 -9.80
N SER A 311 9.77 -0.32 -9.72
CA SER A 311 10.61 -0.15 -8.54
C SER A 311 10.88 1.33 -8.30
N ILE A 312 10.90 1.73 -7.03
CA ILE A 312 11.30 3.08 -6.62
C ILE A 312 12.70 3.08 -6.03
N ASP A 313 13.34 4.24 -6.04
CA ASP A 313 14.66 4.50 -5.48
C ASP A 313 14.54 5.17 -4.11
N VAL A 314 15.65 5.24 -3.34
CA VAL A 314 15.65 5.86 -2.00
C VAL A 314 15.22 7.32 -2.03
N LYS A 315 15.63 8.07 -3.07
CA LYS A 315 15.20 9.46 -3.29
C LYS A 315 13.69 9.65 -3.36
N ASP A 316 12.94 8.64 -3.80
CA ASP A 316 11.48 8.72 -3.91
C ASP A 316 10.81 8.67 -2.51
N CYS A 317 11.57 8.28 -1.48
CA CYS A 317 11.10 8.28 -0.09
C CYS A 317 11.21 9.65 0.61
N GLU A 318 11.79 10.67 -0.03
CA GLU A 318 11.98 11.99 0.59
C GLU A 318 10.74 12.91 0.46
N ASP A 319 9.69 12.45 -0.23
CA ASP A 319 8.42 13.14 -0.52
C ASP A 319 7.36 13.12 0.60
#